data_AF-A0AAI9R658-F1
#
_entry.id   AF-A0AAI9R658-F1
#
_cell.length_a   1.000
_cell.length_b   1.000
_cell.length_c   1.000
_cell.angle_alpha   90.00
_cell.angle_beta   90.00
_cell.angle_gamma   90.00
#
_symmetry.space_group_name_H-M   'P 1'
#
loop_
_entity.id
_entity.type
_entity.pdbx_description
1 polymer ?
#
loop_
_entity_poly.entity_id
_entity_poly.type
_entity_poly.pdbx_seq_one_letter_code
_entity_poly.pdbx_strand_id
1 'polypeptide(L)'
;MREEYGEDIVIVRLLARIEEALADTDVLIDGMRQPEEMESLKQHIPNVMVLAVSASETVRLDWLSSRGRGEDGSIDDFSERERREWGWGLDVLMSQADAIIINDGSLNQLSNRSDEILESLGF
;
A
#
# COMPACT_ATOMS: atom_id res chain seq x y z
N MET A 1 14.40 12.45 8.32
CA MET A 1 13.81 12.89 7.03
C MET A 1 12.39 13.40 7.25
N ARG A 2 11.42 12.55 7.61
CA ARG A 2 10.06 13.03 7.89
C ARG A 2 9.99 14.01 9.07
N GLU A 3 10.69 13.72 10.16
CA GLU A 3 10.86 14.64 11.30
C GLU A 3 11.43 16.02 10.94
N GLU A 4 12.20 16.11 9.85
CA GLU A 4 12.91 17.34 9.45
C GLU A 4 12.18 18.09 8.32
N TYR A 5 11.49 17.37 7.44
CA TYR A 5 10.94 17.89 6.19
C TYR A 5 9.42 17.71 6.03
N GLY A 6 8.74 17.11 7.01
CA GLY A 6 7.30 16.81 6.96
C GLY A 6 7.00 15.36 6.61
N GLU A 7 5.83 14.89 7.02
CA GLU A 7 5.38 13.50 6.81
C GLU A 7 5.08 13.18 5.34
N ASP A 8 4.85 14.17 4.48
CA ASP A 8 4.56 14.04 3.05
C ASP A 8 5.81 14.16 2.15
N ILE A 9 7.01 14.33 2.73
CA ILE A 9 8.23 14.68 1.99
C ILE A 9 8.58 13.70 0.86
N VAL A 10 8.23 12.43 1.01
CA VAL A 10 8.47 11.42 -0.04
C VAL A 10 7.68 11.77 -1.30
N ILE A 11 6.40 12.15 -1.15
CA ILE A 11 5.54 12.56 -2.26
C ILE A 11 6.07 13.84 -2.86
N VAL A 12 6.34 14.86 -2.04
CA VAL A 12 6.85 16.16 -2.51
C VAL A 12 8.07 16.01 -3.41
N ARG A 13 9.00 15.09 -3.07
CA ARG A 13 10.19 14.83 -3.89
C ARG A 13 9.92 14.04 -5.17
N LEU A 14 8.83 13.26 -5.20
CA LEU A 14 8.46 12.45 -6.35
C LEU A 14 7.50 13.17 -7.31
N LEU A 15 6.83 14.25 -6.89
CA LEU A 15 5.78 14.93 -7.66
C LEU A 15 6.18 15.19 -9.12
N ALA A 16 7.31 15.86 -9.36
CA ALA A 16 7.74 16.18 -10.72
C ALA A 16 7.93 14.93 -11.60
N ARG A 17 8.41 13.82 -11.02
CA ARG A 17 8.60 12.55 -11.73
C ARG A 17 7.27 11.83 -11.98
N ILE A 18 6.32 11.96 -11.04
CA ILE A 18 4.97 11.42 -11.20
C ILE A 18 4.26 12.18 -12.33
N GLU A 19 4.28 13.51 -12.31
CA GLU A 19 3.67 14.35 -13.35
C GLU A 19 4.27 14.09 -14.73
N GLU A 20 5.60 13.94 -14.83
CA GLU A 20 6.28 13.59 -16.07
C GLU A 20 5.83 12.22 -16.60
N ALA A 21 5.74 11.20 -15.74
CA ALA A 21 5.33 9.86 -16.13
C ALA A 21 3.84 9.79 -16.55
N LEU A 22 2.97 10.52 -15.84
CA LEU A 22 1.54 10.62 -16.15
C LEU A 22 1.24 11.24 -17.52
N ALA A 23 2.21 11.92 -18.14
CA ALA A 23 2.05 12.41 -19.50
C ALA A 23 2.03 11.28 -20.56
N ASP A 24 2.51 10.08 -20.23
CA ASP A 24 2.63 8.94 -21.15
C ASP A 24 1.82 7.72 -20.69
N THR A 25 1.79 7.43 -19.38
CA THR A 25 1.16 6.21 -18.85
C THR A 25 0.69 6.37 -17.41
N ASP A 26 -0.18 5.46 -16.96
CA ASP A 26 -0.61 5.41 -15.56
C ASP A 26 0.55 5.07 -14.62
N VAL A 27 0.53 5.64 -13.41
CA VAL A 27 1.59 5.49 -12.41
C VAL A 27 1.08 4.67 -11.23
N LEU A 28 1.72 3.52 -10.98
CA LEU A 28 1.53 2.74 -9.76
C LEU A 28 2.54 3.17 -8.70
N ILE A 29 2.04 3.58 -7.53
CA ILE A 29 2.84 3.85 -6.34
C ILE A 29 2.59 2.72 -5.34
N ASP A 30 3.62 1.93 -5.05
CA ASP A 30 3.57 0.87 -4.06
C ASP A 30 4.14 1.33 -2.70
N GLY A 31 3.60 0.78 -1.62
CA GLY A 31 4.13 0.97 -0.27
C GLY A 31 3.79 2.33 0.35
N MET A 32 2.61 2.88 0.06
CA MET A 32 2.08 4.04 0.79
C MET A 32 1.84 3.68 2.26
N ARG A 33 2.37 4.49 3.18
CA ARG A 33 2.41 4.14 4.62
C ARG A 33 1.70 5.13 5.52
N GLN A 34 1.49 6.36 5.05
CA GLN A 34 0.91 7.41 5.88
C GLN A 34 -0.24 8.14 5.17
N PRO A 35 -1.32 8.50 5.88
CA PRO A 35 -2.41 9.30 5.34
C PRO A 35 -1.94 10.63 4.73
N GLU A 36 -0.91 11.26 5.31
CA GLU A 36 -0.36 12.52 4.81
C GLU A 36 0.21 12.39 3.38
N GLU A 37 0.77 11.23 3.03
CA GLU A 37 1.25 10.95 1.67
C GLU A 37 0.07 10.88 0.69
N MET A 38 -1.00 10.18 1.08
CA MET A 38 -2.23 10.08 0.28
C MET A 38 -2.87 11.45 0.06
N GLU A 39 -2.99 12.25 1.12
CA GLU A 39 -3.55 13.60 1.03
C GLU A 39 -2.68 14.50 0.15
N SER A 40 -1.36 14.46 0.30
CA SER A 40 -0.44 15.19 -0.57
C SER A 40 -0.58 14.77 -2.03
N LEU A 41 -0.75 13.48 -2.32
CA LEU A 41 -0.97 13.00 -3.69
C LEU A 41 -2.28 13.53 -4.25
N LYS A 42 -3.40 13.39 -3.51
CA LYS A 42 -4.73 13.86 -3.92
C LYS A 42 -4.79 15.38 -4.12
N GLN A 43 -3.95 16.15 -3.42
CA GLN A 43 -3.86 17.60 -3.57
C GLN A 43 -3.17 18.03 -4.88
N HIS A 44 -2.17 17.29 -5.33
CA HIS A 44 -1.33 17.68 -6.46
C HIS A 44 -1.67 16.95 -7.75
N ILE A 45 -2.13 15.70 -7.65
CA ILE A 45 -2.40 14.82 -8.79
C ILE A 45 -3.91 14.60 -8.91
N PRO A 46 -4.51 14.87 -10.08
CA PRO A 46 -5.92 14.55 -10.31
C PRO A 46 -6.10 13.03 -10.47
N ASN A 47 -7.30 12.53 -10.13
CA ASN A 47 -7.71 11.14 -10.35
C ASN A 47 -6.83 10.08 -9.67
N VAL A 48 -6.40 10.34 -8.43
CA VAL A 48 -5.70 9.34 -7.61
C VAL A 48 -6.69 8.27 -7.13
N MET A 49 -6.40 7.00 -7.41
CA MET A 49 -7.09 5.85 -6.84
C MET A 49 -6.22 5.13 -5.82
N VAL A 50 -6.84 4.63 -4.76
CA VAL A 50 -6.20 3.89 -3.67
C VAL A 50 -6.73 2.47 -3.68
N LEU A 51 -5.85 1.53 -4.01
CA LEU A 51 -6.12 0.10 -3.99
C LEU A 51 -5.46 -0.51 -2.76
N ALA A 52 -6.25 -1.01 -1.82
CA ALA A 52 -5.71 -1.75 -0.68
C ALA A 52 -5.61 -3.25 -1.01
N VAL A 53 -4.58 -3.90 -0.50
CA VAL A 53 -4.46 -5.36 -0.52
C VAL A 53 -4.48 -5.84 0.92
N SER A 54 -5.41 -6.74 1.25
CA SER A 54 -5.58 -7.28 2.60
C SER A 54 -5.48 -8.80 2.58
N ALA A 55 -4.97 -9.36 3.66
CA ALA A 55 -4.99 -10.79 3.92
C ALA A 55 -5.15 -11.01 5.43
N SER A 56 -5.75 -12.14 5.79
CA SER A 56 -5.88 -12.58 7.17
C SER A 56 -4.52 -12.70 7.85
N GLU A 57 -4.50 -12.44 9.15
CA GLU A 57 -3.28 -12.51 9.97
C GLU A 57 -2.59 -13.87 9.85
N THR A 58 -3.36 -14.97 9.90
CA THR A 58 -2.88 -16.33 9.75
C THR A 58 -2.11 -16.53 8.44
N VAL A 59 -2.68 -16.09 7.32
CA VAL A 59 -2.04 -16.23 6.00
C VAL A 59 -0.74 -15.41 5.94
N ARG A 60 -0.74 -14.20 6.48
CA ARG A 60 0.45 -13.34 6.49
C ARG A 60 1.56 -13.89 7.40
N LEU A 61 1.20 -14.47 8.54
CA LEU A 61 2.13 -15.18 9.42
C LEU A 61 2.76 -16.40 8.76
N ASP A 62 1.97 -17.18 8.03
CA ASP A 62 2.46 -18.34 7.29
C ASP A 62 3.47 -17.92 6.20
N TRP A 63 3.19 -16.84 5.48
CA TRP A 63 4.12 -16.28 4.51
C TRP A 63 5.41 -15.78 5.16
N LEU A 64 5.30 -15.03 6.27
CA LEU A 64 6.48 -14.54 6.98
C LEU A 64 7.36 -15.71 7.46
N SER A 65 6.74 -16.73 8.05
CA SER A 65 7.44 -17.90 8.58
C SER A 65 8.11 -18.73 7.49
N SER A 66 7.52 -18.78 6.28
CA SER A 66 8.04 -19.54 5.14
C SER A 66 9.06 -18.77 4.29
N ARG A 67 9.14 -17.44 4.42
CA ARG A 67 10.00 -16.57 3.62
C ARG A 67 11.49 -16.78 3.88
N GLY A 68 11.85 -17.19 5.10
CA GLY A 68 13.19 -17.63 5.46
C GLY A 68 14.27 -16.53 5.48
N ARG A 69 13.90 -15.25 5.63
CA ARG A 69 14.89 -14.20 5.87
C ARG A 69 15.27 -14.20 7.34
N GLY A 70 16.56 -14.11 7.64
CA GLY A 70 17.07 -14.11 9.03
C GLY A 70 16.52 -12.96 9.90
N GLU A 71 15.93 -11.93 9.29
CA GLU A 71 15.33 -10.76 9.92
C GLU A 71 13.79 -10.84 10.07
N ASP A 72 13.16 -11.95 9.66
CA ASP A 72 11.70 -12.10 9.69
C ASP A 72 11.13 -12.20 11.13
N GLY A 73 11.99 -12.51 12.12
CA GLY A 73 11.64 -12.45 13.55
C GLY A 73 10.70 -13.56 14.03
N SER A 74 10.25 -13.43 15.26
CA SER A 74 9.26 -14.28 15.92
C SER A 74 7.82 -13.82 15.64
N ILE A 75 6.83 -14.60 16.11
CA ILE A 75 5.42 -14.20 16.06
C ILE A 75 5.19 -12.89 16.84
N ASP A 76 5.86 -12.71 17.99
CA ASP A 76 5.76 -11.47 18.77
C ASP A 76 6.33 -10.28 17.98
N ASP A 77 7.44 -10.47 17.27
CA ASP A 77 8.01 -9.43 16.39
C ASP A 77 7.04 -9.06 15.27
N PHE A 78 6.32 -10.03 14.71
CA PHE A 78 5.26 -9.76 13.73
C PHE A 78 4.10 -8.95 14.34
N SER A 79 3.58 -9.35 15.49
CA SER A 79 2.48 -8.64 16.15
C SER A 79 2.87 -7.21 16.57
N GLU A 80 4.13 -6.98 16.96
CA GLU A 80 4.65 -5.64 17.22
C GLU A 80 4.76 -4.80 15.95
N ARG A 81 5.24 -5.40 14.85
CA ARG A 81 5.29 -4.74 13.53
C ARG A 81 3.90 -4.35 13.06
N GLU A 82 2.94 -5.27 13.10
CA GLU A 82 1.53 -5.03 12.80
C GLU A 82 0.99 -3.84 13.57
N ARG A 83 1.09 -3.86 14.90
CA ARG A 83 0.57 -2.80 15.76
C ARG A 83 1.17 -1.44 15.43
N ARG A 84 2.46 -1.41 15.09
CA ARG A 84 3.15 -0.18 14.70
C ARG A 84 2.64 0.36 13.37
N GLU A 85 2.45 -0.48 12.36
CA GLU A 85 1.92 -0.07 11.05
C GLU A 85 0.47 0.44 11.17
N TRP A 86 -0.38 -0.23 11.96
CA TRP A 86 -1.71 0.28 12.30
C TRP A 86 -1.64 1.62 13.03
N GLY A 87 -0.68 1.79 13.95
CA GLY A 87 -0.42 3.04 14.65
C GLY A 87 0.09 4.19 13.76
N TRP A 88 0.56 3.89 12.54
CA TRP A 88 0.99 4.88 11.55
C TRP A 88 -0.14 5.35 10.63
N GLY A 89 -1.38 4.89 10.84
CA GLY A 89 -2.55 5.34 10.08
C GLY A 89 -2.92 4.43 8.91
N LEU A 90 -2.46 3.17 8.91
CA LEU A 90 -2.86 2.19 7.89
C LEU A 90 -4.38 1.95 7.90
N ASP A 91 -5.04 2.04 9.06
CA ASP A 91 -6.49 1.99 9.19
C ASP A 91 -7.19 3.10 8.40
N VAL A 92 -6.66 4.32 8.47
CA VAL A 92 -7.17 5.46 7.72
C VAL A 92 -7.00 5.20 6.22
N LEU A 93 -5.82 4.75 5.77
CA LEU A 93 -5.57 4.44 4.36
C LEU A 93 -6.51 3.34 3.84
N MET A 94 -6.68 2.25 4.60
CA MET A 94 -7.58 1.16 4.22
C MET A 94 -9.05 1.60 4.18
N SER A 95 -9.47 2.48 5.11
CA SER A 95 -10.84 3.00 5.14
C SER A 95 -11.19 3.92 3.97
N GLN A 96 -10.17 4.53 3.37
CA GLN A 96 -10.29 5.44 2.24
C GLN A 96 -9.97 4.79 0.90
N ALA A 97 -9.73 3.47 0.87
CA ALA A 97 -9.45 2.75 -0.35
C ALA A 97 -10.68 2.69 -1.26
N ASP A 98 -10.48 2.95 -2.55
CA ASP A 98 -11.51 2.85 -3.58
C ASP A 98 -11.91 1.40 -3.84
N ALA A 99 -10.95 0.47 -3.68
CA ALA A 99 -11.19 -0.96 -3.73
C ALA A 99 -10.22 -1.72 -2.81
N ILE A 100 -10.61 -2.93 -2.43
CA ILE A 100 -9.81 -3.83 -1.59
C ILE A 100 -9.70 -5.19 -2.25
N ILE A 101 -8.48 -5.63 -2.56
CA ILE A 101 -8.18 -7.00 -2.96
C ILE A 101 -7.97 -7.85 -1.70
N ILE A 102 -8.74 -8.92 -1.56
CA ILE A 102 -8.53 -9.91 -0.50
C ILE A 102 -7.60 -11.02 -1.03
N ASN A 103 -6.46 -11.22 -0.38
CA ASN A 103 -5.42 -12.18 -0.73
C ASN A 103 -5.33 -13.33 0.28
N ASP A 104 -6.47 -13.97 0.57
CA ASP A 104 -6.53 -15.18 1.41
C ASP A 104 -6.47 -16.49 0.58
N GLY A 105 -6.10 -16.38 -0.69
CA GLY A 105 -6.19 -17.47 -1.66
C GLY A 105 -4.86 -17.86 -2.28
N SER A 106 -4.94 -18.65 -3.34
CA SER A 106 -3.82 -18.97 -4.21
C SER A 106 -3.40 -17.76 -5.06
N LEU A 107 -2.18 -17.82 -5.62
CA LEU A 107 -1.69 -16.81 -6.55
C LEU A 107 -2.63 -16.62 -7.76
N ASN A 108 -3.25 -17.69 -8.26
CA ASN A 108 -4.23 -17.59 -9.35
C ASN A 108 -5.49 -16.83 -8.93
N GLN A 109 -5.95 -17.03 -7.70
CA GLN A 109 -7.10 -16.27 -7.18
C GLN A 109 -6.74 -14.81 -6.96
N LEU A 110 -5.52 -14.51 -6.50
CA LEU A 110 -5.02 -13.15 -6.41
C LEU A 110 -4.97 -12.48 -7.79
N SER A 111 -4.41 -13.16 -8.80
CA SER A 111 -4.34 -12.66 -10.17
C SER A 111 -5.74 -12.31 -10.70
N ASN A 112 -6.66 -13.27 -10.66
CA ASN A 112 -8.02 -13.07 -11.18
C ASN A 112 -8.75 -11.93 -10.45
N ARG A 113 -8.62 -11.83 -9.11
CA ARG A 113 -9.24 -10.73 -8.34
C ARG A 113 -8.63 -9.38 -8.67
N SER A 114 -7.32 -9.35 -8.94
CA SER A 114 -6.63 -8.12 -9.33
C SER A 114 -7.12 -7.66 -10.70
N ASP A 115 -7.21 -8.58 -11.66
CA ASP A 115 -7.75 -8.30 -13.01
C ASP A 115 -9.19 -7.78 -12.92
N GLU A 116 -10.07 -8.47 -12.20
CA GLU A 116 -11.47 -8.07 -12.00
C GLU A 116 -11.60 -6.67 -11.38
N ILE A 117 -10.80 -6.36 -10.36
CA ILE A 117 -10.85 -5.07 -9.68
C ILE A 117 -10.28 -3.96 -10.57
N LEU A 118 -9.14 -4.19 -11.23
CA LEU A 118 -8.54 -3.20 -12.12
C LEU A 118 -9.46 -2.87 -13.30
N GLU A 119 -10.07 -3.88 -13.92
CA GLU A 119 -11.08 -3.68 -14.98
C GLU A 119 -12.26 -2.84 -14.47
N SER A 120 -12.73 -3.10 -13.23
CA SER A 120 -13.85 -2.35 -12.63
C SER A 120 -13.51 -0.88 -12.34
N LEU A 121 -12.23 -0.58 -12.13
CA LEU A 121 -11.70 0.76 -11.92
C LEU A 121 -11.34 1.47 -13.23
N GLY A 122 -11.42 0.78 -14.37
CA GLY A 122 -11.18 1.35 -15.69
C GLY A 122 -9.73 1.25 -16.18
N PHE A 123 -8.94 0.34 -15.61
CA PHE A 123 -7.60 -0.03 -16.09
C PHE A 123 -7.63 -1.27 -16.99
#